data_AF-A0A1N6FCN9-F1
#
_entry.id   AF-A0A1N6FCN9-F1
#
_cell.length_a   1.000
_cell.length_b   1.000
_cell.length_c   1.000
_cell.angle_alpha   90.00
_cell.angle_beta   90.00
_cell.angle_gamma   90.00
#
_symmetry.space_group_name_H-M   'P 1'
#
loop_
_entity.id
_entity.type
_entity.pdbx_description
1 polymer ?
#
loop_
_entity_poly.entity_id
_entity_poly.type
_entity_poly.pdbx_seq_one_letter_code
_entity_poly.pdbx_strand_id
1 'polypeptide(L)'
;MIVVDTRRLDRFLASVQQLTPTDFVTVSEGARATGTSVRTSARKAAKLSAADRSALDKRVRDAFVPMLGRFHADPSADLHDAIMDTMTAALGVVQQAKLSEEQYGVLTHPFIIVGAEVPPWAPGPAS
;
A
#
# COMPACT_ATOMS: atom_id res chain seq x y z
N MET A 1 -6.42 3.62 -21.61
CA MET A 1 -5.17 3.65 -20.81
C MET A 1 -5.45 4.55 -19.62
N ILE A 2 -5.77 3.98 -18.45
CA ILE A 2 -5.90 4.80 -17.24
C ILE A 2 -4.48 5.27 -16.93
N VAL A 3 -4.23 6.57 -17.07
CA VAL A 3 -3.00 7.19 -16.58
C VAL A 3 -3.09 7.09 -15.06
N VAL A 4 -2.67 5.95 -14.52
CA VAL A 4 -2.36 5.81 -13.11
C VAL A 4 -1.47 7.00 -12.77
N ASP A 5 -1.83 7.79 -11.77
CA ASP A 5 -0.98 8.88 -11.31
C ASP A 5 0.30 8.26 -10.71
N THR A 6 1.24 7.93 -11.60
CA THR A 6 2.45 7.18 -11.29
C THR A 6 3.30 7.94 -10.30
N ARG A 7 3.25 9.28 -10.33
CA ARG A 7 3.96 10.16 -9.40
C ARG A 7 3.46 10.04 -7.97
N ARG A 8 2.16 9.85 -7.74
CA ARG A 8 1.61 9.58 -6.40
C ARG A 8 2.11 8.25 -5.85
N LEU A 9 2.09 7.21 -6.67
CA LEU A 9 2.61 5.89 -6.29
C LEU A 9 4.12 5.93 -6.04
N ASP A 10 4.89 6.62 -6.88
CA ASP A 10 6.35 6.74 -6.73
C ASP A 10 6.74 7.43 -5.42
N ARG A 11 6.06 8.52 -5.05
CA ARG A 11 6.27 9.19 -3.75
C ARG A 11 5.93 8.29 -2.58
N PHE A 12 4.79 7.60 -2.63
CA PHE A 12 4.43 6.64 -1.61
C PHE A 12 5.51 5.56 -1.45
N LEU A 13 5.94 4.90 -2.53
CA LEU A 13 6.96 3.85 -2.48
C LEU A 13 8.33 4.38 -2.03
N ALA A 14 8.71 5.60 -2.40
CA ALA A 14 9.94 6.23 -1.92
C ALA A 14 9.90 6.49 -0.40
N SER A 15 8.74 6.88 0.15
CA SER A 15 8.57 7.03 1.60
C SER A 15 8.58 5.68 2.32
N VAL A 16 7.99 4.63 1.72
CA VAL A 16 8.03 3.25 2.25
C VAL A 16 9.48 2.77 2.40
N GLN A 17 10.37 3.15 1.49
CA GLN A 17 11.81 2.80 1.58
C GLN A 17 12.54 3.41 2.79
N GLN A 18 11.94 4.41 3.45
CA GLN A 18 12.47 5.01 4.66
C GLN A 18 11.99 4.30 5.94
N LEU A 19 10.98 3.44 5.84
CA LEU A 19 10.44 2.71 6.98
C LEU A 19 11.40 1.63 7.48
N THR A 20 11.31 1.36 8.78
CA THR A 20 12.05 0.31 9.48
C THR A 20 11.22 -0.98 9.55
N PRO A 21 11.85 -2.15 9.79
CA PRO A 21 11.11 -3.39 10.04
C PRO A 21 10.10 -3.27 11.18
N THR A 22 10.42 -2.54 12.26
CA THR A 22 9.48 -2.26 13.36
C THR A 22 8.23 -1.50 12.88
N ASP A 23 8.38 -0.53 11.97
CA ASP A 23 7.22 0.19 11.39
C ASP A 23 6.29 -0.77 10.64
N PHE A 24 6.84 -1.77 9.93
CA PHE A 24 6.03 -2.78 9.26
C PHE A 24 5.27 -3.70 10.22
N VAL A 25 5.79 -3.94 11.43
CA VAL A 25 5.02 -4.62 12.49
C VAL A 25 3.79 -3.80 12.83
N THR A 26 3.96 -2.49 13.08
CA THR A 26 2.84 -1.57 13.37
C THR A 26 1.84 -1.51 12.21
N VAL A 27 2.32 -1.48 10.96
CA VAL A 27 1.45 -1.54 9.77
C VAL A 27 0.63 -2.83 9.77
N SER A 28 1.25 -3.99 9.96
CA SER A 28 0.56 -5.27 9.94
C SER A 28 -0.43 -5.40 11.10
N GLU A 29 -0.10 -4.91 12.29
CA GLU A 29 -0.99 -4.87 13.45
C GLU A 29 -2.20 -3.96 13.19
N GLY A 30 -1.97 -2.74 12.70
CA GLY A 30 -3.04 -1.81 12.35
C GLY A 30 -3.95 -2.39 11.27
N ALA A 31 -3.37 -3.05 10.26
CA ALA A 31 -4.13 -3.70 9.21
C ALA A 31 -4.91 -4.93 9.73
N ARG A 32 -4.45 -5.64 10.76
CA ARG A 32 -5.20 -6.73 11.41
C ARG A 32 -6.35 -6.17 12.26
N ALA A 33 -6.13 -5.05 12.96
CA ALA A 33 -7.14 -4.39 13.79
C ALA A 33 -8.36 -3.91 12.99
N THR A 34 -8.19 -3.48 11.73
CA THR A 34 -9.29 -3.13 10.82
C THR A 34 -10.23 -4.29 10.49
N GLY A 35 -9.74 -5.54 10.60
CA GLY A 35 -10.52 -6.74 10.34
C GLY A 35 -10.53 -7.21 8.88
N THR A 36 -10.48 -8.53 8.70
CA THR A 36 -10.34 -9.20 7.40
C THR A 36 -11.49 -8.92 6.44
N SER A 37 -12.72 -8.83 6.93
CA SER A 37 -13.91 -8.62 6.10
C SER A 37 -13.87 -7.24 5.42
N VAL A 38 -13.63 -6.19 6.22
CA VAL A 38 -13.56 -4.80 5.77
C VAL A 38 -12.43 -4.61 4.76
N ARG A 39 -11.23 -5.12 5.08
CA ARG A 39 -10.08 -5.10 4.15
C ARG A 39 -10.36 -5.84 2.85
N THR A 40 -11.05 -6.97 2.90
CA THR A 40 -11.37 -7.74 1.70
C THR A 40 -12.37 -7.01 0.82
N SER A 41 -13.38 -6.35 1.41
CA SER A 41 -14.31 -5.50 0.68
C SER A 41 -13.60 -4.35 -0.04
N ALA A 42 -12.76 -3.59 0.68
CA ALA A 42 -11.99 -2.49 0.09
C ALA A 42 -11.04 -2.95 -1.03
N ARG A 43 -10.33 -4.08 -0.85
CA ARG A 43 -9.48 -4.66 -1.91
C ARG A 43 -10.28 -5.07 -3.15
N LYS A 44 -11.49 -5.61 -2.98
CA LYS A 44 -12.37 -5.96 -4.10
C LYS A 44 -12.82 -4.72 -4.88
N ALA A 45 -13.10 -3.62 -4.19
CA ALA A 45 -13.42 -2.35 -4.82
C ALA A 45 -12.19 -1.78 -5.60
N ALA A 46 -10.98 -1.98 -5.08
CA ALA A 46 -9.71 -1.58 -5.72
C ALA A 46 -9.22 -2.54 -6.83
N LYS A 47 -10.09 -3.33 -7.48
CA LYS A 47 -9.65 -4.36 -8.43
C LYS A 47 -8.94 -3.77 -9.66
N LEU A 48 -7.82 -4.38 -10.03
CA LEU A 48 -7.06 -4.11 -11.25
C LEU A 48 -7.24 -5.22 -12.29
N SER A 49 -6.90 -4.91 -13.55
CA SER A 49 -6.66 -5.95 -14.55
C SER A 49 -5.46 -6.82 -14.14
N ALA A 50 -5.34 -8.02 -14.71
CA ALA A 50 -4.21 -8.90 -14.40
C ALA A 50 -2.86 -8.26 -14.79
N ALA A 51 -2.80 -7.58 -15.94
CA ALA A 51 -1.61 -6.89 -16.41
C ALA A 51 -1.21 -5.73 -15.48
N ASP A 52 -2.16 -4.88 -15.08
CA ASP A 52 -1.88 -3.75 -14.18
C ASP A 52 -1.50 -4.25 -12.77
N ARG A 53 -2.13 -5.33 -12.30
CA ARG A 53 -1.80 -5.96 -11.02
C ARG A 53 -0.36 -6.49 -11.03
N SER A 54 0.06 -7.14 -12.12
CA SER A 54 1.43 -7.64 -12.28
C SER A 54 2.45 -6.50 -12.33
N ALA A 55 2.15 -5.43 -13.08
CA ALA A 55 3.01 -4.24 -13.13
C ALA A 55 3.16 -3.57 -11.76
N LEU A 56 2.07 -3.47 -11.00
CA LEU A 56 2.09 -2.92 -9.64
C LEU A 56 2.87 -3.82 -8.67
N ASP A 57 2.69 -5.14 -8.74
CA ASP A 57 3.43 -6.10 -7.90
C ASP A 57 4.93 -5.98 -8.15
N LYS A 58 5.34 -5.90 -9.42
CA LYS A 58 6.74 -5.66 -9.79
C LYS A 58 7.27 -4.37 -9.17
N ARG A 59 6.55 -3.25 -9.29
CA ARG A 59 7.01 -1.95 -8.72
C ARG A 59 7.15 -2.00 -7.20
N VAL A 60 6.21 -2.65 -6.51
CA VAL A 60 6.30 -2.82 -5.05
C VAL A 60 7.51 -3.67 -4.70
N ARG A 61 7.71 -4.83 -5.34
CA ARG A 61 8.88 -5.68 -5.08
C ARG A 61 10.20 -4.96 -5.37
N ASP A 62 10.27 -4.25 -6.49
CA ASP A 62 11.46 -3.49 -6.88
C ASP A 62 11.78 -2.40 -5.83
N ALA A 63 10.76 -1.81 -5.17
CA ALA A 63 10.96 -0.86 -4.07
C ALA A 63 11.56 -1.49 -2.79
N PHE A 64 11.37 -2.80 -2.57
CA PHE A 64 11.92 -3.51 -1.41
C PHE A 64 13.34 -4.04 -1.62
N VAL A 65 13.84 -4.09 -2.86
CA VAL A 65 15.23 -4.51 -3.18
C VAL A 65 16.28 -3.77 -2.32
N PRO A 66 16.26 -2.43 -2.18
CA PRO A 66 17.24 -1.73 -1.32
C PRO A 66 17.04 -1.98 0.18
N MET A 67 15.89 -2.50 0.60
CA MET A 67 15.55 -2.73 2.02
C MET A 67 15.91 -4.14 2.50
N LEU A 68 16.24 -5.07 1.59
CA LEU A 68 16.50 -6.48 1.92
C LEU A 68 17.53 -6.65 3.04
N GLY A 69 18.62 -5.87 2.99
CA GLY A 69 19.65 -5.90 4.03
C GLY A 69 19.13 -5.53 5.42
N ARG A 70 18.18 -4.58 5.51
CA ARG A 70 17.57 -4.17 6.79
C ARG A 70 16.66 -5.26 7.34
N PHE A 71 15.83 -5.88 6.48
CA PHE A 71 14.97 -7.00 6.88
C PHE A 71 15.76 -8.27 7.25
N HIS A 72 16.91 -8.51 6.63
CA HIS A 72 17.79 -9.61 7.05
C HIS A 72 18.46 -9.35 8.41
N ALA A 73 18.75 -8.09 8.72
CA ALA A 73 19.40 -7.70 9.97
C ALA A 73 18.44 -7.65 11.16
N ASP A 74 17.15 -7.39 10.91
CA ASP A 74 16.12 -7.31 11.94
C ASP A 74 14.92 -8.22 11.58
N PRO A 75 14.82 -9.40 12.22
CA PRO A 75 13.75 -10.37 11.96
C PRO A 75 12.44 -10.02 12.66
N SER A 76 12.28 -8.82 13.25
CA SER A 76 11.03 -8.42 13.91
C SER A 76 9.83 -8.39 12.95
N ALA A 77 10.08 -8.16 11.66
CA ALA A 77 9.06 -8.16 10.62
C ALA A 77 9.40 -9.14 9.50
N ASP A 78 8.35 -9.76 8.97
CA ASP A 78 8.44 -10.63 7.82
C ASP A 78 8.40 -9.79 6.52
N LEU A 79 9.39 -10.00 5.65
CA LEU A 79 9.51 -9.29 4.38
C LEU A 79 8.33 -9.55 3.45
N HIS A 80 7.80 -10.77 3.45
CA HIS A 80 6.66 -11.11 2.62
C HIS A 80 5.41 -10.36 3.09
N ASP A 81 5.14 -10.33 4.39
CA ASP A 81 4.03 -9.56 4.97
C ASP A 81 4.16 -8.06 4.66
N ALA A 82 5.36 -7.48 4.82
CA ALA A 82 5.63 -6.08 4.49
C ALA A 82 5.35 -5.75 3.00
N ILE A 83 5.75 -6.63 2.09
CA ILE A 83 5.43 -6.51 0.66
C ILE A 83 3.92 -6.59 0.42
N MET A 84 3.23 -7.54 1.06
CA MET A 84 1.79 -7.76 0.87
C MET A 84 0.93 -6.62 1.42
N ASP A 85 1.30 -6.05 2.56
CA ASP A 85 0.65 -4.87 3.13
C ASP A 85 0.92 -3.63 2.27
N THR A 86 2.17 -3.43 1.82
CA THR A 86 2.51 -2.34 0.88
C THR A 86 1.73 -2.47 -0.43
N MET A 87 1.61 -3.69 -0.96
CA MET A 87 0.84 -3.97 -2.17
C MET A 87 -0.65 -3.64 -1.99
N THR A 88 -1.18 -3.81 -0.79
CA THR A 88 -2.57 -3.48 -0.44
C THR A 88 -2.78 -1.96 -0.37
N ALA A 89 -1.86 -1.23 0.25
CA ALA A 89 -1.90 0.24 0.28
C ALA A 89 -1.69 0.85 -1.11
N ALA A 90 -0.75 0.31 -1.89
CA ALA A 90 -0.47 0.75 -3.25
C ALA A 90 -1.68 0.56 -4.18
N LEU A 91 -2.46 -0.51 -4.02
CA LEU A 91 -3.76 -0.65 -4.69
C LEU A 91 -4.70 0.52 -4.35
N GLY A 92 -4.78 0.89 -3.08
CA GLY A 92 -5.57 2.04 -2.62
C GLY A 92 -5.13 3.33 -3.30
N VAL A 93 -3.82 3.60 -3.37
CA VAL A 93 -3.25 4.77 -4.05
C VAL A 93 -3.59 4.78 -5.55
N VAL A 94 -3.44 3.64 -6.23
CA VAL A 94 -3.67 3.53 -7.69
C VAL A 94 -5.16 3.63 -8.05
N GLN A 95 -6.04 3.04 -7.24
CA GLN A 95 -7.49 2.99 -7.48
C GLN A 95 -8.27 3.97 -6.62
N GLN A 96 -7.62 5.01 -6.10
CA GLN A 96 -8.21 6.00 -5.20
C GLN A 96 -9.56 6.55 -5.70
N ALA A 97 -9.66 6.83 -7.00
CA ALA A 97 -10.89 7.36 -7.61
C ALA A 97 -12.08 6.38 -7.62
N LYS A 98 -11.84 5.08 -7.42
CA LYS A 98 -12.88 4.03 -7.35
C LYS A 98 -13.31 3.69 -5.92
N LEU A 99 -12.62 4.26 -4.93
CA LEU A 99 -12.82 3.94 -3.53
C LEU A 99 -13.58 5.06 -2.85
N SER A 100 -14.49 4.70 -1.95
CA SER A 100 -14.95 5.66 -0.95
C SER A 100 -13.76 6.09 -0.08
N GLU A 101 -13.87 7.24 0.57
CA GLU A 101 -12.87 7.71 1.53
C GLU A 101 -12.59 6.66 2.61
N GLU A 102 -13.64 6.03 3.14
CA GLU A 102 -13.52 4.95 4.12
C GLU A 102 -12.74 3.75 3.57
N GLN A 103 -13.05 3.29 2.35
CA GLN A 103 -12.35 2.18 1.73
C GLN A 103 -10.88 2.54 1.44
N TYR A 104 -10.61 3.78 1.05
CA TYR A 104 -9.24 4.27 0.88
C TYR A 104 -8.49 4.23 2.21
N GLY A 105 -9.09 4.76 3.27
CA GLY A 105 -8.53 4.77 4.62
C GLY A 105 -8.24 3.36 5.14
N VAL A 106 -9.16 2.42 4.94
CA VAL A 106 -8.96 0.99 5.30
C VAL A 106 -7.68 0.40 4.70
N LEU A 107 -7.30 0.82 3.48
CA LEU A 107 -6.13 0.30 2.78
C LEU A 107 -4.84 1.04 3.13
N THR A 108 -4.92 2.32 3.48
CA THR A 108 -3.73 3.19 3.57
C THR A 108 -3.43 3.73 4.98
N HIS A 109 -4.41 3.76 5.87
CA HIS A 109 -4.26 4.34 7.22
C HIS A 109 -3.13 3.71 8.06
N PRO A 110 -2.88 2.39 8.03
CA PRO A 110 -1.74 1.82 8.74
C PRO A 110 -0.38 2.44 8.34
N PHE A 111 -0.24 2.83 7.07
CA PHE A 111 0.97 3.51 6.57
C PHE A 111 1.04 4.98 7.00
N ILE A 112 -0.10 5.65 7.14
CA ILE A 112 -0.16 7.02 7.66
C ILE A 112 0.34 7.07 9.11
N ILE A 113 -0.04 6.08 9.93
CA ILE A 113 0.35 5.99 11.34
C ILE A 113 1.88 5.96 11.51
N VAL A 114 2.58 5.24 10.62
CA VAL A 114 4.04 5.12 10.65
C VAL A 114 4.75 6.22 9.84
N GLY A 115 4.02 7.25 9.42
CA GLY A 115 4.59 8.44 8.78
C GLY A 115 4.92 8.30 7.29
N ALA A 116 4.41 7.28 6.59
CA ALA A 116 4.58 7.18 5.15
C ALA A 116 3.79 8.29 4.40
N GLU A 117 4.31 8.74 3.27
CA GLU A 117 3.68 9.76 2.43
C GLU A 117 2.55 9.17 1.59
N VAL A 118 1.43 8.90 2.24
CA VAL A 118 0.20 8.48 1.57
C VAL A 118 -0.50 9.71 0.97
N PRO A 119 -0.80 9.71 -0.35
CA PRO A 119 -1.57 10.78 -0.97
C PRO A 119 -2.94 10.99 -0.29
N PRO A 120 -3.42 12.23 -0.10
CA PRO A 120 -4.75 12.44 0.47
C PRO A 120 -5.84 11.85 -0.43
N TRP A 121 -6.94 11.34 0.15
CA TRP A 121 -8.10 10.91 -0.63
C TRP A 121 -8.62 12.08 -1.46
N ALA A 122 -8.83 11.81 -2.75
CA ALA A 122 -9.43 12.73 -3.68
C ALA A 122 -10.57 11.99 -4.39
N PRO A 123 -11.82 12.47 -4.28
CA PRO A 123 -12.90 11.90 -5.07
C PRO A 123 -12.55 12.02 -6.55
N GLY A 124 -12.81 10.97 -7.32
CA GLY A 124 -12.77 11.08 -8.78
C GLY A 124 -13.77 12.14 -9.24
N PRO A 125 -13.56 12.77 -10.42
CA PRO A 125 -14.58 13.66 -10.97
C PRO A 125 -15.90 12.89 -11.05
N ALA A 126 -16.95 13.44 -10.45
CA ALA A 126 -18.30 12.90 -10.56
C ALA A 126 -18.60 12.72 -12.05
N SER A 127 -18.74 11.47 -12.49
CA SER A 127 -19.15 11.13 -13.86
C SER A 127 -20.66 11.23 -13.98
#